data_AF-A0A8C8Y2D0-F1
#
_entry.id   AF-A0A8C8Y2D0-F1
#
_cell.length_a   1.000
_cell.length_b   1.000
_cell.length_c   1.000
_cell.angle_alpha   90.00
_cell.angle_beta   90.00
_cell.angle_gamma   90.00
#
_symmetry.space_group_name_H-M   'P 1'
#
loop_
_entity.id
_entity.type
_entity.pdbx_description
1 polymer ?
#
loop_
_entity_poly.entity_id
_entity_poly.type
_entity_poly.pdbx_seq_one_letter_code
_entity_poly.pdbx_strand_id
1 'polypeptide(L)'
;MPTMGSWVYIMVELAIAVLAILGNVLVCWAVWLNSNLQNVTNYFVVSLAAADIAVGVLAIPFAITISTGFCAACHNCLFFACFVLVLTQSSIFSLLAIAIDRYIAIRIPLRKLDLPGRAFEAASEGDFELQGYAFEAAKEQLRPPRTMRVGLVQNRTPLPADAPVAKQVTALHRRIEAIAEVAAMCGVNIICFQEAWTMPFAFCTREKLPWTEFAESAEDGPTTRFCQKLAKKHDMVVVSPILERDREHGDILWNTAVVISNSGAVLGKTRKNHIPRVGDFNESTYYMEGNLGHPVFQTQFGRIAVNICYGRHHPLNWLMYSINGAEIIFNPSATIGALSESLWPIEARNAAIANHCFTCAINRVGQEHFPNEFTSGDGKKAHQDFGYFYGSSYVAGPDSSRTPGLSRNRDGLLVAELDLNLCRQVNDIWNFKMTGRYEMYARELAEAIKPNYSPNIVKE
;
A
#
# COMPACT_ATOMS: atom_id res chain seq x y z
N MET A 1 49.40 23.47 31.27
CA MET A 1 49.81 23.03 29.92
C MET A 1 49.19 21.67 29.65
N PRO A 2 48.61 21.41 28.47
CA PRO A 2 48.06 20.10 28.14
C PRO A 2 49.18 19.06 28.19
N THR A 3 48.91 17.90 28.78
CA THR A 3 49.88 16.79 28.82
C THR A 3 50.08 16.22 27.41
N MET A 4 51.20 15.56 27.14
CA MET A 4 51.43 14.87 25.86
C MET A 4 50.27 13.91 25.50
N GLY A 5 49.66 13.26 26.51
CA GLY A 5 48.47 12.44 26.32
C GLY A 5 47.21 13.21 25.87
N SER A 6 47.05 14.46 26.30
CA SER A 6 45.92 15.31 25.89
C SER A 6 46.02 15.71 24.41
N TRP A 7 47.24 15.97 23.91
CA TRP A 7 47.44 16.28 22.49
C TRP A 7 47.20 15.08 21.58
N VAL A 8 47.65 13.89 22.01
CA VAL A 8 47.38 12.64 21.27
C VAL A 8 45.88 12.36 21.23
N TYR A 9 45.16 12.51 22.34
CA TYR A 9 43.71 12.36 22.39
C TYR A 9 42.98 13.30 21.42
N ILE A 10 43.30 14.60 21.45
CA ILE A 10 42.67 15.60 20.56
C ILE A 10 42.92 15.28 19.09
N MET A 11 44.15 14.90 18.73
CA MET A 11 44.50 14.56 17.34
C MET A 11 43.75 13.32 16.85
N VAL A 12 43.60 12.31 17.70
CA VAL A 12 42.86 11.08 17.37
C VAL A 12 41.37 11.38 17.22
N GLU A 13 40.77 12.13 18.15
CA GLU A 13 39.36 12.52 18.10
C GLU A 13 39.04 13.36 16.85
N LEU A 14 39.90 14.33 16.50
CA LEU A 14 39.73 15.12 15.27
C LEU A 14 39.83 14.25 14.01
N ALA A 15 40.75 13.28 13.98
CA ALA A 15 40.85 12.34 12.85
C ALA A 15 39.59 11.48 12.73
N ILE A 16 39.05 10.98 13.85
CA ILE A 16 37.79 10.22 13.89
C ILE A 16 36.63 11.08 13.39
N ALA A 17 36.54 12.35 13.83
CA ALA A 17 35.49 13.28 13.39
C ALA A 17 35.52 13.50 11.87
N VAL A 18 36.70 13.76 11.31
CA VAL A 18 36.86 13.98 9.86
C VAL A 18 36.47 12.74 9.07
N LEU A 19 36.91 11.55 9.48
CA LEU A 19 36.57 10.30 8.82
C LEU A 19 35.07 9.99 8.91
N ALA A 20 34.46 10.21 10.08
CA ALA A 20 33.03 10.00 10.29
C ALA A 20 32.18 10.93 9.41
N ILE A 21 32.56 12.21 9.31
CA ILE A 21 31.84 13.17 8.46
C ILE A 21 31.98 12.80 6.98
N LEU A 22 33.21 12.58 6.49
CA LEU A 22 33.45 12.31 5.08
C LEU A 22 32.79 11.01 4.62
N GLY A 23 32.94 9.93 5.40
CA GLY A 23 32.34 8.63 5.08
C GLY A 23 30.83 8.70 5.01
N ASN A 24 30.18 9.37 5.96
CA ASN A 24 28.73 9.43 6.02
C ASN A 24 28.12 10.44 5.04
N VAL A 25 28.83 11.53 4.69
CA VAL A 25 28.42 12.41 3.58
C VAL A 25 28.39 11.65 2.25
N LEU A 26 29.38 10.77 2.00
CA LEU A 26 29.40 9.93 0.80
C LEU A 26 28.22 8.95 0.76
N VAL A 27 27.84 8.36 1.90
CA VAL A 27 26.66 7.48 2.01
C VAL A 27 25.38 8.25 1.67
N CYS A 28 25.18 9.44 2.26
CA CYS A 28 24.03 10.30 1.95
C CYS A 28 24.00 10.69 0.46
N TRP A 29 25.16 11.06 -0.09
CA TRP A 29 25.30 11.44 -1.49
C TRP A 29 24.96 10.28 -2.43
N ALA A 30 25.44 9.06 -2.14
CA ALA A 30 25.21 7.88 -2.98
C ALA A 30 23.72 7.50 -3.04
N VAL A 31 23.01 7.56 -1.92
CA VAL A 31 21.56 7.28 -1.87
C VAL A 31 20.77 8.39 -2.55
N TRP A 32 21.21 9.65 -2.45
CA TRP A 32 20.55 10.77 -3.11
C TRP A 32 20.65 10.69 -4.65
N LEU A 33 21.81 10.31 -5.18
CA LEU A 33 22.03 10.20 -6.63
C LEU A 33 21.26 9.08 -7.31
N ASN A 34 21.01 7.97 -6.61
CA ASN A 34 20.44 6.77 -7.22
C ASN A 34 19.04 6.51 -6.71
N SER A 35 18.04 6.76 -7.56
CA SER A 35 16.63 6.50 -7.26
C SER A 35 16.35 5.03 -6.90
N ASN A 36 17.15 4.09 -7.39
CA ASN A 36 17.03 2.67 -7.03
C ASN A 36 17.46 2.38 -5.57
N LEU A 37 18.27 3.27 -4.97
CA LEU A 37 18.69 3.18 -3.59
C LEU A 37 17.73 3.91 -2.64
N GLN A 38 16.68 4.58 -3.12
CA GLN A 38 15.74 5.33 -2.26
C GLN A 38 14.60 4.44 -1.73
N ASN A 39 14.97 3.35 -1.06
CA ASN A 39 14.04 2.43 -0.39
C ASN A 39 14.09 2.63 1.14
N VAL A 40 13.08 2.09 1.85
CA VAL A 40 12.93 2.26 3.30
C VAL A 40 14.19 1.83 4.08
N THR A 41 14.79 0.70 3.72
CA THR A 41 16.04 0.21 4.32
C THR A 41 17.18 1.20 4.16
N ASN A 42 17.33 1.79 2.98
CA ASN A 42 18.40 2.75 2.73
C ASN A 42 18.11 4.14 3.33
N TYR A 43 16.85 4.50 3.57
CA TYR A 43 16.52 5.67 4.39
C TYR A 43 16.95 5.50 5.84
N PHE A 44 16.90 4.29 6.41
CA PHE A 44 17.51 4.02 7.73
C PHE A 44 19.04 4.18 7.69
N VAL A 45 19.68 3.75 6.60
CA VAL A 45 21.13 3.96 6.40
C VAL A 45 21.48 5.44 6.30
N VAL A 46 20.67 6.25 5.59
CA VAL A 46 20.83 7.71 5.52
C VAL A 46 20.59 8.37 6.88
N SER A 47 19.61 7.90 7.66
CA SER A 47 19.35 8.38 9.02
C SER A 47 20.54 8.09 9.95
N LEU A 48 21.12 6.90 9.86
CA LEU A 48 22.34 6.55 10.60
C LEU A 48 23.52 7.44 10.18
N ALA A 49 23.72 7.63 8.88
CA ALA A 49 24.77 8.50 8.36
C ALA A 49 24.60 9.96 8.83
N ALA A 50 23.37 10.49 8.86
CA ALA A 50 23.09 11.81 9.39
C ALA A 50 23.39 11.92 10.90
N ALA A 51 23.07 10.89 11.68
CA ALA A 51 23.39 10.84 13.12
C ALA A 51 24.91 10.83 13.34
N ASP A 52 25.66 10.05 12.56
CA ASP A 52 27.11 9.96 12.68
C ASP A 52 27.82 11.25 12.21
N ILE A 53 27.27 11.97 11.22
CA ILE A 53 27.73 13.33 10.85
C ILE A 53 27.53 14.28 12.05
N ALA A 54 26.37 14.23 12.71
CA ALA A 54 26.09 15.08 13.87
C ALA A 54 27.03 14.76 15.05
N VAL A 55 27.39 13.48 15.26
CA VAL A 55 28.41 13.07 16.22
C VAL A 55 29.77 13.68 15.87
N GLY A 56 30.19 13.60 14.60
CA GLY A 56 31.46 14.16 14.14
C GLY A 56 31.54 15.70 14.25
N VAL A 57 30.46 16.41 13.88
CA VAL A 57 30.42 17.88 13.84
C VAL A 57 30.21 18.49 15.22
N LEU A 58 29.42 17.86 16.09
CA LEU A 58 28.97 18.46 17.35
C LEU A 58 29.48 17.70 18.56
N ALA A 59 29.32 16.38 18.60
CA ALA A 59 29.63 15.61 19.81
C ALA A 59 31.14 15.55 20.09
N ILE A 60 31.97 15.32 19.08
CA ILE A 60 33.43 15.22 19.25
C ILE A 60 34.05 16.59 19.64
N PRO A 61 33.73 17.72 18.98
CA PRO A 61 34.22 19.03 19.42
C PRO A 61 33.78 19.40 20.84
N PHE A 62 32.55 19.06 21.24
CA PHE A 62 32.08 19.29 22.61
C PHE A 62 32.78 18.37 23.63
N ALA A 63 33.03 17.11 23.29
CA ALA A 63 33.79 16.19 24.14
C ALA A 63 35.25 16.67 24.34
N ILE A 64 35.91 17.15 23.28
CA ILE A 64 37.22 17.79 23.37
C ILE A 64 37.17 19.02 24.28
N THR A 65 36.17 19.88 24.10
CA THR A 65 35.99 21.12 24.90
C THR A 65 35.75 20.82 26.39
N ILE A 66 35.01 19.74 26.70
CA ILE A 66 34.83 19.26 28.07
C ILE A 66 36.15 18.73 28.63
N SER A 67 36.92 17.97 27.85
CA SER A 67 38.20 17.37 28.28
C SER A 67 39.31 18.39 28.55
N THR A 68 39.27 19.55 27.89
CA THR A 68 40.24 20.64 28.11
C THR A 68 39.89 21.52 29.31
N GLY A 69 38.80 21.23 30.03
CA GLY A 69 38.42 21.93 31.25
C GLY A 69 37.78 23.30 31.01
N PHE A 70 37.31 23.59 29.80
CA PHE A 70 36.73 24.88 29.43
C PHE A 70 35.30 25.11 30.00
N CYS A 71 34.74 24.14 30.72
CA CYS A 71 33.41 24.24 31.33
C CYS A 71 33.47 24.87 32.74
N ALA A 72 33.33 26.19 32.83
CA ALA A 72 33.34 26.93 34.11
C ALA A 72 31.95 27.04 34.81
N ALA A 73 30.87 26.45 34.27
CA ALA A 73 29.53 26.49 34.88
C ALA A 73 28.77 25.17 34.73
N CYS A 74 28.18 24.67 35.82
CA CYS A 74 27.52 23.35 35.93
C CYS A 74 26.43 23.12 34.85
N HIS A 75 25.61 24.13 34.58
CA HIS A 75 24.49 24.03 33.61
C HIS A 75 24.98 23.86 32.16
N ASN A 76 26.08 24.53 31.78
CA ASN A 76 26.64 24.41 30.43
C ASN A 76 27.27 23.03 30.23
N CYS A 77 27.97 22.53 31.23
CA CYS A 77 28.56 21.19 31.20
C CYS A 77 27.47 20.11 31.10
N LEU A 78 26.40 20.23 31.88
CA LEU A 78 25.24 19.34 31.81
C LEU A 78 24.55 19.39 30.44
N PHE A 79 24.37 20.59 29.87
CA PHE A 79 23.78 20.76 28.54
C PHE A 79 24.63 20.07 27.46
N PHE A 80 25.94 20.29 27.42
CA PHE A 80 26.82 19.64 26.45
C PHE A 80 26.86 18.11 26.63
N ALA A 81 26.89 17.62 27.87
CA ALA A 81 26.85 16.18 28.16
C ALA A 81 25.54 15.54 27.70
N CYS A 82 24.39 16.15 28.01
CA CYS A 82 23.08 15.68 27.56
C CYS A 82 22.96 15.70 26.03
N PHE A 83 23.47 16.73 25.37
CA PHE A 83 23.44 16.85 23.92
C PHE A 83 24.28 15.76 23.23
N VAL A 84 25.49 15.48 23.75
CA VAL A 84 26.34 14.36 23.29
C VAL A 84 25.63 13.01 23.49
N LEU A 85 25.00 12.79 24.65
CA LEU A 85 24.27 11.55 24.96
C LEU A 85 23.07 11.33 24.04
N VAL A 86 22.31 12.38 23.71
CA VAL A 86 21.16 12.27 22.80
C VAL A 86 21.60 11.89 21.38
N LEU A 87 22.68 12.52 20.88
CA LEU A 87 23.21 12.23 19.55
C LEU A 87 23.75 10.79 19.44
N THR A 88 24.48 10.32 20.45
CA THR A 88 24.99 8.94 20.46
C THR A 88 23.86 7.92 20.61
N GLN A 89 22.84 8.21 21.44
CA GLN A 89 21.69 7.34 21.60
C GLN A 89 20.84 7.23 20.31
N SER A 90 20.75 8.31 19.52
CA SER A 90 20.08 8.29 18.20
C SER A 90 20.74 7.32 17.22
N SER A 91 22.07 7.28 17.18
CA SER A 91 22.83 6.31 16.36
C SER A 91 22.58 4.86 16.81
N ILE A 92 22.53 4.61 18.13
CA ILE A 92 22.21 3.29 18.70
C ILE A 92 20.80 2.83 18.31
N PHE A 93 19.79 3.70 18.42
CA PHE A 93 18.43 3.34 18.00
C PHE A 93 18.31 3.12 16.49
N SER A 94 19.07 3.86 15.68
CA SER A 94 19.14 3.66 14.24
C SER A 94 19.78 2.30 13.89
N LEU A 95 20.85 1.89 14.58
CA LEU A 95 21.45 0.57 14.44
C LEU A 95 20.50 -0.55 14.85
N LEU A 96 19.75 -0.37 15.94
CA LEU A 96 18.74 -1.33 16.37
C LEU A 96 17.63 -1.48 15.32
N ALA A 97 17.15 -0.36 14.74
CA ALA A 97 16.16 -0.39 13.67
C ALA A 97 16.68 -1.13 12.42
N ILE A 98 17.92 -0.87 12.00
CA ILE A 98 18.57 -1.58 10.89
C ILE A 98 18.74 -3.07 11.20
N ALA A 99 19.12 -3.42 12.43
CA ALA A 99 19.27 -4.80 12.86
C ALA A 99 17.93 -5.55 12.83
N ILE A 100 16.84 -4.91 13.27
CA ILE A 100 15.48 -5.47 13.20
C ILE A 100 15.03 -5.62 11.74
N ASP A 101 15.21 -4.60 10.90
CA ASP A 101 14.86 -4.65 9.47
C ASP A 101 15.58 -5.81 8.76
N ARG A 102 16.92 -5.90 8.94
CA ARG A 102 17.71 -7.01 8.39
C ARG A 102 17.33 -8.34 9.00
N TYR A 103 17.07 -8.42 10.30
CA TYR A 103 16.66 -9.67 10.95
C TYR A 103 15.34 -10.18 10.37
N ILE A 104 14.34 -9.31 10.21
CA ILE A 104 13.04 -9.67 9.63
C ILE A 104 13.21 -10.12 8.18
N ALA A 105 13.97 -9.36 7.38
CA ALA A 105 14.25 -9.69 5.98
C ALA A 105 15.00 -11.03 5.82
N ILE A 106 15.89 -11.36 6.77
CA ILE A 106 16.67 -12.60 6.78
C ILE A 106 15.87 -13.79 7.32
N ARG A 107 14.98 -13.56 8.29
CA ARG A 107 14.23 -14.63 8.96
C ARG A 107 12.97 -15.06 8.23
N ILE A 108 12.42 -14.20 7.39
CA ILE A 108 11.24 -14.50 6.55
C ILE A 108 11.48 -14.01 5.11
N PRO A 109 12.52 -14.51 4.40
CA PRO A 109 12.72 -14.13 3.03
C PRO A 109 11.62 -14.79 2.19
N LEU A 110 10.64 -14.00 1.73
CA LEU A 110 9.73 -14.50 0.71
C LEU A 110 10.54 -14.90 -0.51
N ARG A 111 10.31 -16.12 -0.99
CA ARG A 111 10.99 -16.63 -2.18
C ARG A 111 10.61 -15.76 -3.37
N LYS A 112 11.60 -15.19 -4.07
CA LYS A 112 11.36 -14.52 -5.35
C LYS A 112 10.96 -15.54 -6.40
N LEU A 113 10.02 -15.17 -7.27
CA LEU A 113 9.64 -16.00 -8.40
C LEU A 113 10.65 -15.82 -9.54
N ASP A 114 11.04 -16.94 -10.14
CA ASP A 114 11.77 -16.94 -11.42
C ASP A 114 10.78 -16.65 -12.55
N LEU A 115 10.50 -15.37 -12.78
CA LEU A 115 9.62 -14.93 -13.86
C LEU A 115 10.32 -15.07 -15.23
N PRO A 116 9.58 -15.33 -16.32
CA PRO A 116 10.19 -15.53 -17.64
C PRO A 116 10.97 -14.30 -18.12
N GLY A 117 12.14 -14.49 -18.74
CA GLY A 117 12.97 -13.39 -19.27
C GLY A 117 12.20 -12.45 -20.22
N ARG A 118 11.39 -13.02 -21.12
CA ARG A 118 10.50 -12.26 -22.02
C ARG A 118 9.52 -11.33 -21.30
N ALA A 119 9.10 -11.67 -20.08
CA ALA A 119 8.20 -10.84 -19.30
C ALA A 119 8.93 -9.60 -18.75
N PHE A 120 10.19 -9.75 -18.33
CA PHE A 120 11.04 -8.62 -17.94
C PHE A 120 11.37 -7.72 -19.12
N GLU A 121 11.67 -8.28 -20.29
CA GLU A 121 11.89 -7.53 -21.53
C GLU A 121 10.65 -6.70 -21.88
N ALA A 122 9.47 -7.32 -21.94
CA ALA A 122 8.21 -6.64 -22.23
C ALA A 122 7.84 -5.58 -21.17
N ALA A 123 8.11 -5.84 -19.89
CA ALA A 123 7.90 -4.84 -18.82
C ALA A 123 8.86 -3.65 -18.95
N SER A 124 10.11 -3.90 -19.33
CA SER A 124 11.10 -2.85 -19.59
C SER A 124 10.72 -2.01 -20.81
N GLU A 125 10.31 -2.63 -21.92
CA GLU A 125 9.81 -1.94 -23.11
C GLU A 125 8.54 -1.15 -22.82
N GLY A 126 7.66 -1.72 -21.99
CA GLY A 126 6.44 -1.06 -21.52
C GLY A 126 6.67 0.01 -20.45
N ASP A 127 7.90 0.25 -19.98
CA ASP A 127 8.20 1.17 -18.88
C ASP A 127 7.30 0.95 -17.64
N PHE A 128 7.31 -0.26 -17.09
CA PHE A 128 6.72 -0.54 -15.78
C PHE A 128 7.55 -1.53 -14.98
N GLU A 129 7.43 -1.46 -13.65
CA GLU A 129 8.10 -2.39 -12.74
C GLU A 129 7.45 -3.79 -12.81
N LEU A 130 8.25 -4.85 -12.81
CA LEU A 130 7.78 -6.23 -12.67
C LEU A 130 8.45 -6.88 -11.45
N GLN A 131 7.66 -7.37 -10.50
CA GLN A 131 8.14 -8.09 -9.33
C GLN A 131 7.38 -9.41 -9.14
N GLY A 132 8.06 -10.42 -8.59
CA GLY A 132 7.52 -11.76 -8.39
C GLY A 132 7.89 -12.36 -7.03
N TYR A 133 6.91 -12.81 -6.24
CA TYR A 133 7.13 -13.44 -4.93
C TYR A 133 6.21 -14.64 -4.69
N ALA A 134 6.60 -15.57 -3.83
CA ALA A 134 5.81 -16.75 -3.49
C ALA A 134 5.50 -16.83 -1.98
N PHE A 135 4.27 -17.24 -1.67
CA PHE A 135 3.77 -17.61 -0.34
C PHE A 135 3.46 -19.10 -0.35
N GLU A 136 4.29 -19.86 0.35
CA GLU A 136 4.22 -21.32 0.35
C GLU A 136 3.54 -21.83 1.60
N ALA A 137 2.80 -22.93 1.47
CA ALA A 137 2.26 -23.68 2.60
C ALA A 137 3.11 -24.94 2.84
N ALA A 138 3.07 -25.47 4.07
CA ALA A 138 3.65 -26.78 4.34
C ALA A 138 2.91 -27.86 3.52
N LYS A 139 3.62 -28.90 3.08
CA LYS A 139 3.00 -29.97 2.29
C LYS A 139 1.98 -30.74 3.14
N GLU A 140 0.72 -30.76 2.71
CA GLU A 140 -0.32 -31.60 3.33
C GLU A 140 -0.29 -33.04 2.76
N GLN A 141 -0.63 -34.02 3.60
CA GLN A 141 -0.70 -35.44 3.18
C GLN A 141 -1.99 -35.79 2.44
N LEU A 142 -3.10 -35.15 2.82
CA LEU A 142 -4.44 -35.46 2.28
C LEU A 142 -4.86 -34.55 1.13
N ARG A 143 -4.24 -33.38 0.99
CA ARG A 143 -4.69 -32.35 0.06
C ARG A 143 -3.55 -31.88 -0.81
N PRO A 144 -3.77 -31.76 -2.12
CA PRO A 144 -2.77 -31.16 -2.99
C PRO A 144 -2.63 -29.66 -2.65
N PRO A 145 -1.46 -29.07 -2.93
CA PRO A 145 -1.27 -27.62 -2.94
C PRO A 145 -2.34 -26.93 -3.79
N ARG A 146 -2.89 -25.81 -3.30
CA ARG A 146 -3.84 -24.98 -4.07
C ARG A 146 -3.12 -23.73 -4.53
N THR A 147 -2.10 -23.93 -5.35
CA THR A 147 -1.23 -22.87 -5.86
C THR A 147 -1.89 -22.12 -7.00
N MET A 148 -1.87 -20.79 -6.93
CA MET A 148 -2.37 -19.90 -7.97
C MET A 148 -1.57 -18.58 -7.94
N ARG A 149 -1.63 -17.79 -9.01
CA ARG A 149 -0.94 -16.50 -9.10
C ARG A 149 -1.94 -15.35 -9.20
N VAL A 150 -1.74 -14.33 -8.36
CA VAL A 150 -2.41 -13.03 -8.48
C VAL A 150 -1.50 -12.00 -9.13
N GLY A 151 -2.10 -11.09 -9.91
CA GLY A 151 -1.44 -9.92 -10.49
C GLY A 151 -2.09 -8.64 -9.97
N LEU A 152 -1.30 -7.78 -9.34
CA LEU A 152 -1.74 -6.45 -8.90
C LEU A 152 -1.15 -5.40 -9.84
N VAL A 153 -2.01 -4.57 -10.43
CA VAL A 153 -1.60 -3.50 -11.34
C VAL A 153 -1.78 -2.14 -10.69
N GLN A 154 -0.69 -1.37 -10.63
CA GLN A 154 -0.72 0.07 -10.33
C GLN A 154 -0.25 0.84 -11.54
N ASN A 155 -0.92 1.95 -11.86
CA ASN A 155 -0.53 2.81 -12.98
C ASN A 155 -0.99 4.26 -12.79
N ARG A 156 -0.29 5.18 -13.45
CA ARG A 156 -0.71 6.57 -13.63
C ARG A 156 -1.72 6.70 -14.78
N THR A 157 -2.39 7.84 -14.85
CA THR A 157 -3.17 8.23 -16.02
C THR A 157 -2.23 8.59 -17.18
N PRO A 158 -2.46 8.08 -18.41
CA PRO A 158 -1.55 8.25 -19.53
C PRO A 158 -1.68 9.61 -20.22
N LEU A 159 -2.85 10.26 -20.17
CA LEU A 159 -3.08 11.60 -20.72
C LEU A 159 -3.45 12.58 -19.60
N PRO A 160 -3.24 13.89 -19.81
CA PRO A 160 -3.71 14.94 -18.89
C PRO A 160 -5.21 14.81 -18.58
N ALA A 161 -5.63 15.32 -17.41
CA ALA A 161 -7.00 15.13 -16.93
C ALA A 161 -8.05 15.85 -17.81
N ASP A 162 -7.65 16.85 -18.61
CA ASP A 162 -8.51 17.60 -19.53
C ASP A 162 -8.69 16.92 -20.90
N ALA A 163 -8.03 15.78 -21.14
CA ALA A 163 -8.20 15.02 -22.36
C ALA A 163 -9.66 14.52 -22.50
N PRO A 164 -10.21 14.42 -23.73
CA PRO A 164 -11.55 13.89 -23.93
C PRO A 164 -11.74 12.51 -23.30
N VAL A 165 -12.87 12.31 -22.60
CA VAL A 165 -13.19 11.10 -21.81
C VAL A 165 -12.89 9.82 -22.59
N ALA A 166 -13.40 9.71 -23.83
CA ALA A 166 -13.19 8.53 -24.66
C ALA A 166 -11.71 8.25 -24.99
N LYS A 167 -10.89 9.29 -25.19
CA LYS A 167 -9.44 9.14 -25.43
C LYS A 167 -8.74 8.69 -24.16
N GLN A 168 -9.12 9.22 -23.00
CA GLN A 168 -8.55 8.85 -21.71
C GLN A 168 -8.83 7.38 -21.38
N VAL A 169 -10.09 6.93 -21.49
CA VAL A 169 -10.47 5.53 -21.29
C VAL A 169 -9.74 4.61 -22.26
N THR A 170 -9.69 4.95 -23.55
CA THR A 170 -8.98 4.14 -24.57
C THR A 170 -7.48 4.03 -24.27
N ALA A 171 -6.84 5.11 -23.84
CA ALA A 171 -5.43 5.10 -23.49
C ALA A 171 -5.16 4.23 -22.26
N LEU A 172 -6.05 4.27 -21.26
CA LEU A 172 -5.99 3.39 -20.09
C LEU A 172 -6.22 1.92 -20.46
N HIS A 173 -7.19 1.61 -21.32
CA HIS A 173 -7.41 0.25 -21.82
C HIS A 173 -6.16 -0.32 -22.49
N ARG A 174 -5.52 0.46 -23.39
CA ARG A 174 -4.27 0.05 -24.05
C ARG A 174 -3.12 -0.16 -23.06
N ARG A 175 -3.01 0.74 -22.06
CA ARG A 175 -1.99 0.63 -21.01
C ARG A 175 -2.15 -0.66 -20.22
N ILE A 176 -3.38 -0.95 -19.78
CA ILE A 176 -3.70 -2.14 -19.01
C ILE A 176 -3.58 -3.42 -19.85
N GLU A 177 -3.95 -3.39 -21.12
CA GLU A 177 -3.77 -4.53 -22.02
C GLU A 177 -2.29 -4.95 -22.09
N ALA A 178 -1.37 -3.99 -22.29
CA ALA A 178 0.06 -4.27 -22.32
C ALA A 178 0.58 -4.88 -21.00
N ILE A 179 0.12 -4.40 -19.85
CA ILE A 179 0.52 -4.95 -18.54
C ILE A 179 -0.09 -6.35 -18.33
N ALA A 180 -1.34 -6.55 -18.73
CA ALA A 180 -2.04 -7.82 -18.60
C ALA A 180 -1.47 -8.92 -19.51
N GLU A 181 -0.95 -8.56 -20.69
CA GLU A 181 -0.17 -9.48 -21.54
C GLU A 181 1.04 -10.01 -20.79
N VAL A 182 1.81 -9.13 -20.12
CA VAL A 182 2.94 -9.55 -19.29
C VAL A 182 2.50 -10.38 -18.09
N ALA A 183 1.38 -10.05 -17.45
CA ALA A 183 0.79 -10.87 -16.40
C ALA A 183 0.46 -12.29 -16.89
N ALA A 184 -0.08 -12.42 -18.10
CA ALA A 184 -0.33 -13.70 -18.73
C ALA A 184 0.97 -14.47 -19.03
N MET A 185 2.04 -13.79 -19.46
CA MET A 185 3.37 -14.41 -19.61
C MET A 185 3.89 -14.99 -18.29
N CYS A 186 3.59 -14.31 -17.18
CA CYS A 186 3.94 -14.72 -15.82
C CYS A 186 3.00 -15.77 -15.22
N GLY A 187 1.98 -16.23 -15.96
CA GLY A 187 1.03 -17.24 -15.49
C GLY A 187 0.07 -16.75 -14.42
N VAL A 188 -0.27 -15.46 -14.39
CA VAL A 188 -1.28 -14.90 -13.49
C VAL A 188 -2.65 -15.52 -13.78
N ASN A 189 -3.36 -15.95 -12.72
CA ASN A 189 -4.70 -16.52 -12.81
C ASN A 189 -5.80 -15.51 -12.46
N ILE A 190 -5.51 -14.56 -11.56
CA ILE A 190 -6.43 -13.47 -11.19
C ILE A 190 -5.68 -12.15 -11.23
N ILE A 191 -6.13 -11.21 -12.05
CA ILE A 191 -5.59 -9.84 -12.10
C ILE A 191 -6.59 -8.84 -11.54
N CYS A 192 -6.08 -7.88 -10.76
CA CYS A 192 -6.88 -6.80 -10.20
C CYS A 192 -6.24 -5.45 -10.53
N PHE A 193 -7.07 -4.51 -10.95
CA PHE A 193 -6.67 -3.13 -11.21
C PHE A 193 -6.95 -2.24 -9.99
N GLN A 194 -6.35 -1.05 -9.98
CA GLN A 194 -6.57 -0.03 -8.96
C GLN A 194 -8.00 0.55 -8.98
N GLU A 195 -8.34 1.36 -7.98
CA GLU A 195 -9.66 2.00 -7.91
C GLU A 195 -9.89 2.97 -9.07
N ALA A 196 -11.12 2.93 -9.61
CA ALA A 196 -11.59 3.80 -10.70
C ALA A 196 -10.55 3.90 -11.84
N TRP A 197 -10.00 2.74 -12.25
CA TRP A 197 -8.79 2.69 -13.08
C TRP A 197 -8.95 3.33 -14.46
N THR A 198 -10.20 3.53 -14.92
CA THR A 198 -10.55 4.12 -16.22
C THR A 198 -10.65 5.65 -16.23
N MET A 199 -10.42 6.31 -15.10
CA MET A 199 -10.53 7.77 -15.00
C MET A 199 -9.43 8.41 -14.13
N PRO A 200 -9.13 9.71 -14.32
CA PRO A 200 -8.52 10.53 -13.27
C PRO A 200 -9.40 10.50 -12.02
N PHE A 201 -8.79 10.60 -10.85
CA PHE A 201 -9.49 10.60 -9.57
C PHE A 201 -10.10 11.98 -9.26
N ALA A 202 -10.98 12.44 -10.15
CA ALA A 202 -11.50 13.81 -10.20
C ALA A 202 -12.47 14.18 -9.06
N PHE A 203 -12.73 13.28 -8.11
CA PHE A 203 -13.72 13.49 -7.05
C PHE A 203 -13.38 14.68 -6.13
N CYS A 204 -12.13 15.14 -6.12
CA CYS A 204 -11.72 16.37 -5.43
C CYS A 204 -12.36 17.65 -5.97
N THR A 205 -12.63 17.69 -7.26
CA THR A 205 -13.19 18.86 -7.95
C THR A 205 -14.64 19.12 -7.53
N ARG A 206 -15.38 18.06 -7.14
CA ARG A 206 -16.83 18.05 -6.89
C ARG A 206 -17.69 18.37 -8.11
N GLU A 207 -17.06 18.62 -9.27
CA GLU A 207 -17.72 18.93 -10.52
C GLU A 207 -18.44 17.68 -11.06
N LYS A 208 -19.61 17.86 -11.67
CA LYS A 208 -20.36 16.75 -12.27
C LYS A 208 -19.86 16.43 -13.67
N LEU A 209 -19.67 17.43 -14.52
CA LEU A 209 -19.20 17.23 -15.89
C LEU A 209 -17.76 17.72 -16.04
N PRO A 210 -16.95 17.06 -16.89
CA PRO A 210 -17.26 15.84 -17.65
C PRO A 210 -17.14 14.56 -16.81
N TRP A 211 -16.81 14.63 -15.51
CA TRP A 211 -16.39 13.47 -14.71
C TRP A 211 -17.44 12.36 -14.59
N THR A 212 -18.73 12.68 -14.59
CA THR A 212 -19.82 11.69 -14.58
C THR A 212 -20.07 11.02 -15.93
N GLU A 213 -19.45 11.50 -17.01
CA GLU A 213 -19.45 10.84 -18.33
C GLU A 213 -18.55 9.59 -18.34
N PHE A 214 -17.58 9.50 -17.42
CA PHE A 214 -16.79 8.27 -17.21
C PHE A 214 -17.62 7.13 -16.61
N ALA A 215 -18.84 7.40 -16.13
CA ALA A 215 -19.68 6.38 -15.54
C ALA A 215 -20.26 5.44 -16.61
N GLU A 216 -20.03 4.15 -16.44
CA GLU A 216 -20.41 3.11 -17.41
C GLU A 216 -21.34 2.07 -16.77
N SER A 217 -22.04 1.28 -17.57
CA SER A 217 -22.76 0.11 -17.07
C SER A 217 -21.77 -0.95 -16.56
N ALA A 218 -22.04 -1.54 -15.41
CA ALA A 218 -21.18 -2.57 -14.83
C ALA A 218 -21.21 -3.87 -15.65
N GLU A 219 -22.36 -4.24 -16.21
CA GLU A 219 -22.57 -5.50 -16.92
C GLU A 219 -22.13 -5.42 -18.39
N ASP A 220 -22.40 -4.31 -19.06
CA ASP A 220 -22.23 -4.18 -20.52
C ASP A 220 -21.54 -2.87 -20.94
N GLY A 221 -20.90 -2.16 -20.02
CA GLY A 221 -20.05 -1.00 -20.34
C GLY A 221 -18.89 -1.37 -21.28
N PRO A 222 -18.36 -0.41 -22.06
CA PRO A 222 -17.21 -0.65 -22.93
C PRO A 222 -16.00 -1.21 -22.17
N THR A 223 -15.77 -0.78 -20.92
CA THR A 223 -14.71 -1.30 -20.06
C THR A 223 -14.95 -2.77 -19.66
N THR A 224 -16.16 -3.13 -19.22
CA THR A 224 -16.46 -4.54 -18.90
C THR A 224 -16.28 -5.43 -20.12
N ARG A 225 -16.76 -5.02 -21.30
CA ARG A 225 -16.57 -5.78 -22.55
C ARG A 225 -15.09 -5.93 -22.94
N PHE A 226 -14.28 -4.90 -22.71
CA PHE A 226 -12.82 -4.99 -22.85
C PHE A 226 -12.24 -6.04 -21.89
N CYS A 227 -12.62 -6.00 -20.61
CA CYS A 227 -12.18 -6.98 -19.61
C CYS A 227 -12.65 -8.41 -19.91
N GLN A 228 -13.84 -8.62 -20.46
CA GLN A 228 -14.32 -9.94 -20.90
C GLN A 228 -13.44 -10.54 -21.99
N LYS A 229 -13.01 -9.72 -22.97
CA LYS A 229 -12.08 -10.15 -24.03
C LYS A 229 -10.73 -10.51 -23.44
N LEU A 230 -10.20 -9.68 -22.56
CA LEU A 230 -8.92 -9.89 -21.89
C LEU A 230 -8.93 -11.18 -21.05
N ALA A 231 -9.98 -11.36 -20.24
CA ALA A 231 -10.18 -12.53 -19.39
C ALA A 231 -10.20 -13.82 -20.21
N LYS A 232 -11.02 -13.86 -21.27
CA LYS A 232 -11.15 -15.03 -22.16
C LYS A 232 -9.87 -15.31 -22.95
N LYS A 233 -9.16 -14.27 -23.40
CA LYS A 233 -7.91 -14.41 -24.17
C LYS A 233 -6.80 -15.04 -23.35
N HIS A 234 -6.73 -14.75 -22.06
CA HIS A 234 -5.62 -15.16 -21.19
C HIS A 234 -6.01 -16.22 -20.14
N ASP A 235 -7.23 -16.76 -20.19
CA ASP A 235 -7.77 -17.67 -19.18
C ASP A 235 -7.59 -17.14 -17.74
N MET A 236 -7.91 -15.86 -17.55
CA MET A 236 -7.62 -15.10 -16.33
C MET A 236 -8.88 -14.45 -15.79
N VAL A 237 -9.11 -14.53 -14.48
CA VAL A 237 -10.16 -13.75 -13.81
C VAL A 237 -9.70 -12.29 -13.75
N VAL A 238 -10.59 -11.36 -14.07
CA VAL A 238 -10.30 -9.91 -14.04
C VAL A 238 -11.21 -9.24 -13.03
N VAL A 239 -10.62 -8.48 -12.10
CA VAL A 239 -11.33 -7.61 -11.16
C VAL A 239 -11.15 -6.16 -11.61
N SER A 240 -12.26 -5.51 -11.99
CA SER A 240 -12.27 -4.19 -12.64
C SER A 240 -13.08 -3.16 -11.83
N PRO A 241 -12.41 -2.31 -11.01
CA PRO A 241 -13.04 -1.20 -10.29
C PRO A 241 -13.32 0.01 -11.19
N ILE A 242 -14.59 0.37 -11.36
CA ILE A 242 -15.08 1.44 -12.24
C ILE A 242 -16.05 2.37 -11.52
N LEU A 243 -16.33 3.53 -12.12
CA LEU A 243 -17.51 4.32 -11.81
C LEU A 243 -18.70 3.72 -12.58
N GLU A 244 -19.67 3.18 -11.86
CA GLU A 244 -20.87 2.57 -12.43
C GLU A 244 -21.99 3.61 -12.57
N ARG A 245 -22.75 3.53 -13.66
CA ARG A 245 -24.07 4.16 -13.82
C ARG A 245 -25.15 3.08 -13.88
N ASP A 246 -25.99 3.04 -12.86
CA ASP A 246 -27.08 2.07 -12.75
C ASP A 246 -28.35 2.58 -13.45
N ARG A 247 -28.51 2.19 -14.72
CA ARG A 247 -29.63 2.63 -15.57
C ARG A 247 -30.99 2.13 -15.07
N GLU A 248 -31.03 0.94 -14.47
CA GLU A 248 -32.28 0.36 -13.96
C GLU A 248 -32.79 1.10 -12.72
N HIS A 249 -31.88 1.71 -11.95
CA HIS A 249 -32.18 2.46 -10.75
C HIS A 249 -31.98 3.96 -10.94
N GLY A 250 -32.48 4.52 -12.05
CA GLY A 250 -32.54 5.97 -12.25
C GLY A 250 -31.20 6.66 -12.50
N ASP A 251 -30.27 5.96 -13.18
CA ASP A 251 -28.93 6.44 -13.52
C ASP A 251 -28.06 6.82 -12.30
N ILE A 252 -28.35 6.26 -11.13
CA ILE A 252 -27.57 6.47 -9.91
C ILE A 252 -26.14 5.99 -10.12
N LEU A 253 -25.18 6.79 -9.65
CA LEU A 253 -23.77 6.45 -9.72
C LEU A 253 -23.32 5.62 -8.53
N TRP A 254 -22.39 4.71 -8.77
CA TRP A 254 -21.79 3.86 -7.75
C TRP A 254 -20.29 3.68 -7.99
N ASN A 255 -19.51 3.50 -6.92
CA ASN A 255 -18.15 2.99 -7.03
C ASN A 255 -18.18 1.47 -6.90
N THR A 256 -17.79 0.78 -7.98
CA THR A 256 -18.15 -0.62 -8.20
C THR A 256 -16.97 -1.41 -8.72
N ALA A 257 -16.72 -2.58 -8.16
CA ALA A 257 -15.81 -3.57 -8.75
C ALA A 257 -16.61 -4.67 -9.44
N VAL A 258 -16.35 -4.86 -10.73
CA VAL A 258 -16.92 -5.94 -11.54
C VAL A 258 -15.95 -7.11 -11.54
N VAL A 259 -16.47 -8.33 -11.34
CA VAL A 259 -15.68 -9.56 -11.38
C VAL A 259 -16.02 -10.34 -12.63
N ILE A 260 -15.02 -10.55 -13.49
CA ILE A 260 -15.14 -11.26 -14.76
C ILE A 260 -14.41 -12.60 -14.64
N SER A 261 -15.11 -13.71 -14.90
CA SER A 261 -14.54 -15.06 -14.96
C SER A 261 -13.51 -15.20 -16.09
N ASN A 262 -12.56 -16.11 -15.93
CA ASN A 262 -11.63 -16.55 -16.97
C ASN A 262 -12.32 -17.03 -18.27
N SER A 263 -13.58 -17.47 -18.20
CA SER A 263 -14.41 -17.77 -19.38
C SER A 263 -14.82 -16.54 -20.21
N GLY A 264 -14.66 -15.34 -19.66
CA GLY A 264 -15.20 -14.08 -20.17
C GLY A 264 -16.62 -13.75 -19.69
N ALA A 265 -17.26 -14.59 -18.88
CA ALA A 265 -18.56 -14.28 -18.29
C ALA A 265 -18.42 -13.28 -17.12
N VAL A 266 -19.34 -12.31 -17.01
CA VAL A 266 -19.45 -11.46 -15.82
C VAL A 266 -20.05 -12.30 -14.69
N LEU A 267 -19.33 -12.49 -13.59
CA LEU A 267 -19.83 -13.21 -12.42
C LEU A 267 -20.77 -12.35 -11.58
N GLY A 268 -20.51 -11.04 -11.56
CA GLY A 268 -21.29 -10.06 -10.84
C GLY A 268 -20.46 -8.84 -10.47
N LYS A 269 -20.96 -8.08 -9.51
CA LYS A 269 -20.35 -6.83 -9.05
C LYS A 269 -20.46 -6.67 -7.53
N THR A 270 -19.56 -5.88 -6.95
CA THR A 270 -19.65 -5.39 -5.57
C THR A 270 -19.50 -3.88 -5.54
N ARG A 271 -20.22 -3.22 -4.62
CA ARG A 271 -20.25 -1.75 -4.48
C ARG A 271 -19.50 -1.32 -3.22
N LYS A 272 -18.91 -0.13 -3.24
CA LYS A 272 -18.12 0.41 -2.13
C LYS A 272 -18.99 0.63 -0.89
N ASN A 273 -18.80 -0.19 0.14
CA ASN A 273 -19.59 -0.13 1.37
C ASN A 273 -19.37 1.15 2.19
N HIS A 274 -18.13 1.65 2.24
CA HIS A 274 -17.76 2.81 3.05
C HIS A 274 -17.27 3.96 2.17
N ILE A 275 -18.00 5.08 2.18
CA ILE A 275 -17.73 6.24 1.32
C ILE A 275 -17.00 7.33 2.13
N PRO A 276 -15.80 7.77 1.72
CA PRO A 276 -15.11 8.85 2.41
C PRO A 276 -15.80 10.19 2.18
N ARG A 277 -15.61 11.08 3.16
CA ARG A 277 -16.02 12.49 3.13
C ARG A 277 -14.89 13.43 3.58
N VAL A 278 -13.64 12.97 3.49
CA VAL A 278 -12.48 13.56 4.16
C VAL A 278 -11.58 14.28 3.16
N GLY A 279 -11.34 15.58 3.39
CA GLY A 279 -10.42 16.38 2.59
C GLY A 279 -10.79 16.44 1.11
N ASP A 280 -9.84 16.07 0.24
CA ASP A 280 -10.07 16.01 -1.21
C ASP A 280 -10.87 14.76 -1.66
N PHE A 281 -11.09 13.79 -0.78
CA PHE A 281 -11.86 12.57 -1.07
C PHE A 281 -13.37 12.82 -0.90
N ASN A 282 -13.92 13.74 -1.70
CA ASN A 282 -15.34 14.16 -1.67
C ASN A 282 -16.28 13.20 -2.41
N GLU A 283 -16.03 11.90 -2.27
CA GLU A 283 -16.69 10.83 -3.01
C GLU A 283 -18.20 10.77 -2.76
N SER A 284 -18.66 11.10 -1.54
CA SER A 284 -20.09 11.15 -1.20
C SER A 284 -20.90 12.17 -2.01
N THR A 285 -20.23 13.07 -2.72
CA THR A 285 -20.86 13.99 -3.67
C THR A 285 -21.34 13.25 -4.93
N TYR A 286 -20.72 12.11 -5.26
CA TYR A 286 -20.94 11.38 -6.51
C TYR A 286 -21.82 10.15 -6.31
N TYR A 287 -21.61 9.39 -5.23
CA TYR A 287 -22.29 8.11 -5.01
C TYR A 287 -22.53 7.82 -3.52
N MET A 288 -23.48 6.91 -3.27
CA MET A 288 -23.92 6.51 -1.93
C MET A 288 -23.24 5.21 -1.47
N GLU A 289 -23.41 4.88 -0.19
CA GLU A 289 -22.93 3.64 0.43
C GLU A 289 -23.51 2.40 -0.27
N GLY A 290 -22.64 1.44 -0.56
CA GLY A 290 -22.99 0.22 -1.28
C GLY A 290 -24.14 -0.58 -0.65
N ASN A 291 -25.04 -1.07 -1.49
CA ASN A 291 -26.26 -1.79 -1.08
C ASN A 291 -26.21 -3.30 -1.36
N LEU A 292 -25.03 -3.85 -1.69
CA LEU A 292 -24.85 -5.26 -2.07
C LEU A 292 -24.24 -6.13 -0.96
N GLY A 293 -23.95 -5.55 0.20
CA GLY A 293 -23.34 -6.25 1.33
C GLY A 293 -21.89 -6.65 1.04
N HIS A 294 -21.54 -7.91 1.32
CA HIS A 294 -20.16 -8.39 1.27
C HIS A 294 -20.04 -9.66 0.39
N PRO A 295 -20.33 -9.57 -0.92
CA PRO A 295 -20.34 -10.73 -1.79
C PRO A 295 -18.94 -11.36 -1.93
N VAL A 296 -18.92 -12.69 -2.02
CA VAL A 296 -17.72 -13.49 -2.31
C VAL A 296 -17.96 -14.24 -3.62
N PHE A 297 -17.01 -14.14 -4.53
CA PHE A 297 -17.11 -14.71 -5.87
C PHE A 297 -16.32 -16.01 -5.91
N GLN A 298 -17.01 -17.13 -6.13
CA GLN A 298 -16.38 -18.42 -6.38
C GLN A 298 -15.83 -18.43 -7.82
N THR A 299 -14.52 -18.56 -7.96
CA THR A 299 -13.84 -18.71 -9.25
C THR A 299 -13.19 -20.09 -9.35
N GLN A 300 -12.67 -20.44 -10.52
CA GLN A 300 -11.84 -21.64 -10.69
C GLN A 300 -10.56 -21.60 -9.84
N PHE A 301 -10.07 -20.40 -9.51
CA PHE A 301 -8.77 -20.19 -8.85
C PHE A 301 -8.90 -19.84 -7.36
N GLY A 302 -10.10 -19.89 -6.78
CA GLY A 302 -10.35 -19.59 -5.37
C GLY A 302 -11.57 -18.68 -5.15
N ARG A 303 -11.93 -18.50 -3.88
CA ARG A 303 -12.98 -17.56 -3.45
C ARG A 303 -12.39 -16.18 -3.23
N ILE A 304 -12.85 -15.20 -3.99
CA ILE A 304 -12.32 -13.83 -3.92
C ILE A 304 -13.38 -12.82 -3.49
N ALA A 305 -12.93 -11.75 -2.85
CA ALA A 305 -13.74 -10.58 -2.51
C ALA A 305 -13.00 -9.29 -2.85
N VAL A 306 -13.73 -8.17 -2.87
CA VAL A 306 -13.15 -6.85 -3.16
C VAL A 306 -13.59 -5.84 -2.10
N ASN A 307 -12.66 -5.43 -1.25
CA ASN A 307 -12.84 -4.33 -0.30
C ASN A 307 -12.37 -3.03 -0.96
N ILE A 308 -13.28 -2.18 -1.43
CA ILE A 308 -12.90 -1.02 -2.22
C ILE A 308 -12.40 0.14 -1.34
N CYS A 309 -11.14 0.54 -1.54
CA CYS A 309 -10.49 1.75 -1.04
C CYS A 309 -10.72 2.07 0.44
N TYR A 310 -11.59 3.03 0.76
CA TYR A 310 -11.84 3.52 2.13
C TYR A 310 -12.43 2.45 3.05
N GLY A 311 -13.01 1.40 2.47
CA GLY A 311 -13.38 0.20 3.22
C GLY A 311 -12.18 -0.50 3.90
N ARG A 312 -10.93 -0.16 3.54
CA ARG A 312 -9.72 -0.67 4.21
C ARG A 312 -9.63 -0.27 5.69
N HIS A 313 -10.16 0.91 6.04
CA HIS A 313 -10.11 1.45 7.40
C HIS A 313 -11.11 0.77 8.35
N HIS A 314 -11.96 -0.13 7.84
CA HIS A 314 -13.08 -0.71 8.58
C HIS A 314 -12.85 -2.21 8.80
N PRO A 315 -12.35 -2.64 9.99
CA PRO A 315 -12.10 -4.05 10.28
C PRO A 315 -13.33 -4.94 10.05
N LEU A 316 -14.54 -4.43 10.33
CA LEU A 316 -15.79 -5.16 10.12
C LEU A 316 -16.06 -5.47 8.64
N ASN A 317 -15.65 -4.58 7.72
CA ASN A 317 -15.83 -4.80 6.28
C ASN A 317 -14.97 -5.98 5.81
N TRP A 318 -13.70 -6.05 6.25
CA TRP A 318 -12.81 -7.18 6.01
C TRP A 318 -13.34 -8.47 6.62
N LEU A 319 -13.81 -8.39 7.87
CA LEU A 319 -14.36 -9.52 8.60
C LEU A 319 -15.54 -10.15 7.86
N MET A 320 -16.46 -9.35 7.35
CA MET A 320 -17.65 -9.88 6.68
C MET A 320 -17.34 -10.62 5.38
N TYR A 321 -16.37 -10.15 4.59
CA TYR A 321 -15.90 -10.91 3.42
C TYR A 321 -15.26 -12.25 3.83
N SER A 322 -14.50 -12.26 4.91
CA SER A 322 -13.88 -13.49 5.45
C SER A 322 -14.90 -14.47 6.02
N ILE A 323 -15.91 -14.00 6.77
CA ILE A 323 -17.03 -14.81 7.26
C ILE A 323 -17.78 -15.44 6.08
N ASN A 324 -17.95 -14.71 4.99
CA ASN A 324 -18.56 -15.21 3.76
C ASN A 324 -17.64 -16.14 2.94
N GLY A 325 -16.44 -16.45 3.45
CA GLY A 325 -15.56 -17.49 2.93
C GLY A 325 -14.47 -17.02 1.96
N ALA A 326 -14.18 -15.71 1.88
CA ALA A 326 -13.11 -15.21 1.02
C ALA A 326 -11.74 -15.77 1.41
N GLU A 327 -11.01 -16.30 0.43
CA GLU A 327 -9.62 -16.77 0.56
C GLU A 327 -8.63 -15.65 0.21
N ILE A 328 -9.03 -14.76 -0.71
CA ILE A 328 -8.27 -13.58 -1.15
C ILE A 328 -9.20 -12.37 -1.13
N ILE A 329 -8.78 -11.28 -0.50
CA ILE A 329 -9.52 -10.01 -0.51
C ILE A 329 -8.66 -8.94 -1.19
N PHE A 330 -9.10 -8.50 -2.37
CA PHE A 330 -8.49 -7.39 -3.09
C PHE A 330 -8.91 -6.05 -2.49
N ASN A 331 -7.98 -5.11 -2.41
CA ASN A 331 -8.21 -3.75 -1.94
C ASN A 331 -7.72 -2.71 -2.94
N PRO A 332 -8.46 -2.51 -4.05
CA PRO A 332 -8.19 -1.45 -5.00
C PRO A 332 -8.45 -0.10 -4.34
N SER A 333 -7.45 0.76 -4.36
CA SER A 333 -7.46 2.07 -3.72
C SER A 333 -6.90 3.16 -4.63
N ALA A 334 -7.32 4.39 -4.36
CA ALA A 334 -6.66 5.60 -4.79
C ALA A 334 -6.52 6.50 -3.57
N THR A 335 -5.31 6.72 -3.07
CA THR A 335 -5.09 7.52 -1.87
C THR A 335 -3.73 8.23 -1.87
N ILE A 336 -3.67 9.38 -1.18
CA ILE A 336 -2.53 10.31 -1.16
C ILE A 336 -2.20 10.73 0.28
N GLY A 337 -1.05 11.36 0.45
CA GLY A 337 -0.70 12.10 1.68
C GLY A 337 -0.06 11.26 2.78
N ALA A 338 0.75 11.94 3.61
CA ALA A 338 1.62 11.30 4.60
C ALA A 338 0.86 10.48 5.67
N LEU A 339 -0.30 10.97 6.12
CA LEU A 339 -1.12 10.24 7.09
C LEU A 339 -1.65 8.93 6.52
N SER A 340 -2.18 8.97 5.29
CA SER A 340 -2.69 7.77 4.61
C SER A 340 -1.58 6.76 4.36
N GLU A 341 -0.42 7.23 3.90
CA GLU A 341 0.73 6.37 3.62
C GLU A 341 1.25 5.67 4.88
N SER A 342 1.20 6.34 6.03
CA SER A 342 1.59 5.73 7.31
C SER A 342 0.67 4.57 7.73
N LEU A 343 -0.60 4.59 7.32
CA LEU A 343 -1.59 3.54 7.59
C LEU A 343 -1.49 2.37 6.60
N TRP A 344 -1.04 2.64 5.36
CA TRP A 344 -0.97 1.68 4.27
C TRP A 344 -0.30 0.34 4.60
N PRO A 345 0.85 0.27 5.29
CA PRO A 345 1.49 -1.00 5.60
C PRO A 345 0.82 -1.79 6.74
N ILE A 346 -0.17 -1.20 7.42
CA ILE A 346 -0.80 -1.72 8.64
C ILE A 346 -2.14 -2.37 8.32
N GLU A 347 -3.06 -1.65 7.66
CA GLU A 347 -4.48 -2.01 7.67
C GLU A 347 -4.78 -3.31 6.89
N ALA A 348 -4.35 -3.39 5.63
CA ALA A 348 -4.57 -4.60 4.82
C ALA A 348 -3.74 -5.78 5.34
N ARG A 349 -2.55 -5.53 5.91
CA ARG A 349 -1.74 -6.57 6.57
C ARG A 349 -2.44 -7.12 7.81
N ASN A 350 -2.99 -6.25 8.65
CA ASN A 350 -3.76 -6.65 9.82
C ASN A 350 -5.02 -7.42 9.42
N ALA A 351 -5.69 -7.00 8.34
CA ALA A 351 -6.84 -7.73 7.81
C ALA A 351 -6.49 -9.16 7.39
N ALA A 352 -5.33 -9.41 6.76
CA ALA A 352 -4.88 -10.77 6.42
C ALA A 352 -4.72 -11.64 7.68
N ILE A 353 -4.06 -11.08 8.72
CA ILE A 353 -3.80 -11.76 10.00
C ILE A 353 -5.10 -12.05 10.75
N ALA A 354 -5.96 -11.05 10.93
CA ALA A 354 -7.19 -11.17 11.71
C ALA A 354 -8.21 -12.12 11.07
N ASN A 355 -8.10 -12.32 9.75
CA ASN A 355 -9.09 -13.06 8.97
C ASN A 355 -8.62 -14.38 8.39
N HIS A 356 -7.34 -14.72 8.51
CA HIS A 356 -6.75 -15.94 7.93
C HIS A 356 -7.02 -16.06 6.43
N CYS A 357 -6.80 -14.96 5.72
CA CYS A 357 -6.92 -14.87 4.27
C CYS A 357 -5.73 -14.08 3.70
N PHE A 358 -5.56 -14.14 2.39
CA PHE A 358 -4.65 -13.23 1.70
C PHE A 358 -5.32 -11.86 1.48
N THR A 359 -4.55 -10.78 1.55
CA THR A 359 -5.00 -9.45 1.15
C THR A 359 -4.08 -8.86 0.09
N CYS A 360 -4.68 -8.14 -0.85
CA CYS A 360 -3.99 -7.58 -2.01
C CYS A 360 -4.26 -6.07 -2.08
N ALA A 361 -3.37 -5.25 -1.49
CA ALA A 361 -3.52 -3.80 -1.46
C ALA A 361 -2.93 -3.17 -2.73
N ILE A 362 -3.74 -2.38 -3.44
CA ILE A 362 -3.35 -1.76 -4.70
C ILE A 362 -3.62 -0.26 -4.60
N ASN A 363 -2.62 0.58 -4.82
CA ASN A 363 -2.81 2.03 -4.91
C ASN A 363 -2.35 2.54 -6.27
N ARG A 364 -3.00 3.61 -6.72
CA ARG A 364 -2.58 4.41 -7.87
C ARG A 364 -1.17 4.99 -7.68
N VAL A 365 -0.54 5.39 -8.79
CA VAL A 365 0.72 6.15 -8.81
C VAL A 365 0.60 7.43 -9.62
N GLY A 366 1.49 8.37 -9.36
CA GLY A 366 1.61 9.62 -10.12
C GLY A 366 0.88 10.79 -9.46
N GLN A 367 0.94 11.95 -10.14
CA GLN A 367 0.22 13.16 -9.75
C GLN A 367 -0.84 13.45 -10.80
N GLU A 368 -1.96 14.00 -10.37
CA GLU A 368 -3.05 14.41 -11.24
C GLU A 368 -3.35 15.89 -11.00
N HIS A 369 -3.42 16.64 -12.10
CA HIS A 369 -3.69 18.07 -12.14
C HIS A 369 -4.99 18.32 -12.91
N PHE A 370 -5.86 19.17 -12.37
CA PHE A 370 -7.19 19.43 -12.91
C PHE A 370 -7.35 20.85 -13.47
N PRO A 371 -8.25 21.07 -14.45
CA PRO A 371 -8.37 22.37 -15.12
C PRO A 371 -8.78 23.52 -14.20
N ASN A 372 -9.70 23.25 -13.28
CA ASN A 372 -10.27 24.25 -12.38
C ASN A 372 -9.70 24.09 -10.98
N GLU A 373 -9.51 25.21 -10.29
CA GLU A 373 -9.09 25.20 -8.90
C GLU A 373 -10.17 24.61 -7.98
N PHE A 374 -9.76 23.84 -6.98
CA PHE A 374 -10.61 23.34 -5.90
C PHE A 374 -9.94 23.54 -4.54
N THR A 375 -10.69 23.30 -3.45
CA THR A 375 -10.20 23.44 -2.08
C THR A 375 -10.34 22.14 -1.30
N SER A 376 -9.33 21.84 -0.48
CA SER A 376 -9.23 20.60 0.31
C SER A 376 -9.96 20.65 1.65
N GLY A 377 -10.61 21.77 1.98
CA GLY A 377 -11.33 21.94 3.26
C GLY A 377 -10.42 22.12 4.48
N ASP A 378 -9.14 22.48 4.27
CA ASP A 378 -8.11 22.62 5.32
C ASP A 378 -7.70 24.09 5.57
N GLY A 379 -8.42 25.05 4.99
CA GLY A 379 -8.14 26.48 5.11
C GLY A 379 -6.98 26.98 4.22
N LYS A 380 -6.35 26.11 3.41
CA LYS A 380 -5.34 26.53 2.42
C LYS A 380 -6.00 27.16 1.18
N LYS A 381 -5.16 27.77 0.34
CA LYS A 381 -5.59 28.35 -0.94
C LYS A 381 -6.12 27.28 -1.89
N ALA A 382 -6.99 27.70 -2.80
CA ALA A 382 -7.41 26.86 -3.91
C ALA A 382 -6.21 26.49 -4.79
N HIS A 383 -6.27 25.31 -5.39
CA HIS A 383 -5.19 24.73 -6.18
C HIS A 383 -5.77 23.76 -7.22
N GLN A 384 -4.94 23.34 -8.17
CA GLN A 384 -5.31 22.41 -9.24
C GLN A 384 -4.70 21.01 -9.06
N ASP A 385 -3.72 20.88 -8.16
CA ASP A 385 -2.97 19.65 -7.92
C ASP A 385 -3.66 18.79 -6.85
N PHE A 386 -4.17 17.63 -7.22
CA PHE A 386 -4.79 16.73 -6.24
C PHE A 386 -3.77 16.16 -5.26
N GLY A 387 -2.54 15.95 -5.70
CA GLY A 387 -1.46 15.43 -4.90
C GLY A 387 -0.90 14.13 -5.47
N TYR A 388 -0.04 13.50 -4.68
CA TYR A 388 0.77 12.39 -5.12
C TYR A 388 0.23 11.05 -4.63
N PHE A 389 -0.21 10.21 -5.56
CA PHE A 389 -0.53 8.81 -5.29
C PHE A 389 0.76 8.01 -5.13
N TYR A 390 0.87 7.30 -4.01
CA TYR A 390 2.14 6.73 -3.55
C TYR A 390 2.36 5.26 -3.89
N GLY A 391 1.53 4.65 -4.75
CA GLY A 391 1.71 3.26 -5.18
C GLY A 391 1.89 2.30 -4.00
N SER A 392 3.05 1.67 -3.92
CA SER A 392 3.38 0.76 -2.80
C SER A 392 2.43 -0.43 -2.70
N SER A 393 1.90 -0.90 -3.84
CA SER A 393 1.01 -2.05 -3.89
C SER A 393 1.73 -3.30 -3.37
N TYR A 394 1.04 -4.15 -2.60
CA TYR A 394 1.63 -5.32 -1.96
C TYR A 394 0.60 -6.44 -1.70
N VAL A 395 1.10 -7.64 -1.44
CA VAL A 395 0.30 -8.78 -0.97
C VAL A 395 0.72 -9.13 0.46
N ALA A 396 -0.25 -9.41 1.34
CA ALA A 396 -0.02 -9.95 2.68
C ALA A 396 -0.65 -11.33 2.84
N GLY A 397 0.09 -12.22 3.49
CA GLY A 397 -0.32 -13.57 3.83
C GLY A 397 -0.99 -13.68 5.21
N PRO A 398 -1.76 -14.75 5.46
CA PRO A 398 -2.43 -14.99 6.73
C PRO A 398 -1.45 -15.23 7.89
N ASP A 399 -0.22 -15.65 7.59
CA ASP A 399 0.87 -15.90 8.54
C ASP A 399 1.65 -14.63 8.92
N SER A 400 1.10 -13.44 8.61
CA SER A 400 1.70 -12.10 8.75
C SER A 400 2.82 -11.74 7.77
N SER A 401 3.31 -12.68 6.96
CA SER A 401 4.29 -12.40 5.92
C SER A 401 3.69 -11.44 4.88
N ARG A 402 4.53 -10.69 4.16
CA ARG A 402 4.07 -9.78 3.10
C ARG A 402 5.17 -9.49 2.09
N THR A 403 4.77 -9.20 0.87
CA THR A 403 5.72 -8.74 -0.16
C THR A 403 6.27 -7.35 0.20
N PRO A 404 7.46 -7.02 -0.31
CA PRO A 404 7.82 -5.62 -0.53
C PRO A 404 6.72 -4.90 -1.31
N GLY A 405 6.58 -3.59 -1.09
CA GLY A 405 5.71 -2.76 -1.93
C GLY A 405 6.36 -2.52 -3.29
N LEU A 406 5.53 -2.40 -4.34
CA LEU A 406 5.96 -1.82 -5.61
C LEU A 406 6.41 -0.36 -5.44
N SER A 407 6.99 0.19 -6.50
CA SER A 407 7.43 1.58 -6.57
C SER A 407 6.34 2.57 -6.13
N ARG A 408 6.79 3.69 -5.57
CA ARG A 408 5.91 4.80 -5.23
C ARG A 408 5.53 5.66 -6.42
N ASN A 409 6.35 5.69 -7.48
CA ASN A 409 6.22 6.63 -8.61
C ASN A 409 6.07 5.96 -9.98
N ARG A 410 6.30 4.65 -10.10
CA ARG A 410 6.23 3.93 -11.37
C ARG A 410 4.99 3.06 -11.45
N ASP A 411 4.48 2.96 -12.67
CA ASP A 411 3.56 1.88 -13.03
C ASP A 411 4.23 0.54 -12.72
N GLY A 412 3.44 -0.46 -12.35
CA GLY A 412 4.01 -1.75 -11.99
C GLY A 412 3.00 -2.89 -11.93
N LEU A 413 3.55 -4.09 -12.09
CA LEU A 413 2.88 -5.37 -11.96
C LEU A 413 3.57 -6.19 -10.86
N LEU A 414 2.82 -6.52 -9.82
CA LEU A 414 3.25 -7.45 -8.78
C LEU A 414 2.59 -8.80 -9.02
N VAL A 415 3.41 -9.82 -9.28
CA VAL A 415 2.99 -11.21 -9.38
C VAL A 415 3.25 -11.90 -8.04
N ALA A 416 2.21 -12.46 -7.44
CA ALA A 416 2.34 -13.25 -6.22
C ALA A 416 1.77 -14.65 -6.41
N GLU A 417 2.58 -15.67 -6.20
CA GLU A 417 2.16 -17.07 -6.16
C GLU A 417 1.72 -17.42 -4.74
N LEU A 418 0.49 -17.89 -4.58
CA LEU A 418 -0.15 -18.15 -3.28
C LEU A 418 -0.56 -19.61 -3.22
N ASP A 419 -0.20 -20.33 -2.16
CA ASP A 419 -0.88 -21.57 -1.80
C ASP A 419 -2.06 -21.26 -0.85
N LEU A 420 -3.28 -21.41 -1.35
CA LEU A 420 -4.50 -21.13 -0.59
C LEU A 420 -4.71 -22.07 0.61
N ASN A 421 -3.96 -23.18 0.70
CA ASN A 421 -3.98 -24.02 1.90
C ASN A 421 -3.34 -23.31 3.11
N LEU A 422 -2.48 -22.30 2.91
CA LEU A 422 -1.87 -21.54 4.00
C LEU A 422 -2.93 -20.89 4.91
N CYS A 423 -4.06 -20.44 4.34
CA CYS A 423 -5.21 -19.94 5.10
C CYS A 423 -5.69 -20.96 6.15
N ARG A 424 -5.76 -22.25 5.80
CA ARG A 424 -6.15 -23.31 6.74
C ARG A 424 -5.04 -23.61 7.74
N GLN A 425 -3.79 -23.71 7.30
CA GLN A 425 -2.69 -24.05 8.19
C GLN A 425 -2.52 -23.04 9.32
N VAL A 426 -2.70 -21.75 9.04
CA VAL A 426 -2.71 -20.72 10.09
C VAL A 426 -3.93 -20.87 11.01
N ASN A 427 -5.11 -21.19 10.47
CA ASN A 427 -6.30 -21.49 11.27
C ASN A 427 -6.08 -22.69 12.21
N ASP A 428 -5.33 -23.71 11.82
CA ASP A 428 -5.08 -24.87 12.67
C ASP A 428 -4.19 -24.54 13.90
N ILE A 429 -3.37 -23.47 13.82
CA ILE A 429 -2.56 -22.97 14.94
C ILE A 429 -3.36 -21.96 15.76
N TRP A 430 -3.94 -20.95 15.10
CA TRP A 430 -4.70 -19.88 15.72
C TRP A 430 -6.04 -19.69 15.02
N ASN A 431 -7.07 -20.41 15.43
CA ASN A 431 -8.38 -20.26 14.81
C ASN A 431 -9.16 -19.07 15.40
N PHE A 432 -8.92 -17.86 14.89
CA PHE A 432 -9.64 -16.66 15.34
C PHE A 432 -11.13 -16.70 15.00
N LYS A 433 -11.53 -17.48 13.99
CA LYS A 433 -12.94 -17.68 13.67
C LYS A 433 -13.64 -18.53 14.74
N MET A 434 -12.98 -19.56 15.27
CA MET A 434 -13.49 -20.36 16.40
C MET A 434 -13.63 -19.53 17.69
N THR A 435 -12.68 -18.63 17.96
CA THR A 435 -12.66 -17.83 19.20
C THR A 435 -13.29 -16.44 19.05
N GLY A 436 -13.84 -16.10 17.88
CA GLY A 436 -14.30 -14.75 17.55
C GLY A 436 -15.55 -14.26 18.29
N ARG A 437 -16.28 -15.15 19.00
CA ARG A 437 -17.50 -14.84 19.77
C ARG A 437 -18.50 -13.95 19.01
N TYR A 438 -18.68 -14.19 17.71
CA TYR A 438 -19.43 -13.29 16.82
C TYR A 438 -20.89 -13.07 17.26
N GLU A 439 -21.54 -14.06 17.87
CA GLU A 439 -22.90 -13.90 18.42
C GLU A 439 -22.98 -12.88 19.57
N MET A 440 -21.94 -12.80 20.40
CA MET A 440 -21.84 -11.78 21.45
C MET A 440 -21.70 -10.39 20.81
N TYR A 441 -20.75 -10.22 19.89
CA TYR A 441 -20.53 -8.94 19.20
C TYR A 441 -21.74 -8.49 18.40
N ALA A 442 -22.49 -9.41 17.78
CA ALA A 442 -23.73 -9.08 17.08
C ALA A 442 -24.77 -8.45 18.02
N ARG A 443 -24.96 -9.01 19.23
CA ARG A 443 -25.87 -8.44 20.24
C ARG A 443 -25.38 -7.10 20.78
N GLU A 444 -24.08 -6.98 21.06
CA GLU A 444 -23.49 -5.74 21.56
C GLU A 444 -23.56 -4.61 20.53
N LEU A 445 -23.27 -4.89 19.26
CA LEU A 445 -23.43 -3.91 18.19
C LEU A 445 -24.90 -3.52 17.99
N ALA A 446 -25.81 -4.49 18.02
CA ALA A 446 -27.25 -4.22 17.93
C ALA A 446 -27.78 -3.34 19.06
N GLU A 447 -27.21 -3.46 20.27
CA GLU A 447 -27.51 -2.55 21.38
C GLU A 447 -26.86 -1.18 21.18
N ALA A 448 -25.59 -1.15 20.78
CA ALA A 448 -24.79 0.08 20.64
C ALA A 448 -25.32 1.06 19.58
N ILE A 449 -26.02 0.56 18.56
CA ILE A 449 -26.60 1.41 17.49
C ILE A 449 -27.97 2.00 17.84
N LYS A 450 -28.56 1.64 18.99
CA LYS A 450 -29.87 2.16 19.38
C LYS A 450 -29.77 3.66 19.74
N PRO A 451 -30.77 4.49 19.38
CA PRO A 451 -30.74 5.94 19.67
C PRO A 451 -30.63 6.28 21.16
N ASN A 452 -31.06 5.37 22.04
CA ASN A 452 -31.06 5.52 23.50
C ASN A 452 -29.93 4.72 24.18
N TYR A 453 -28.93 4.26 23.44
CA TYR A 453 -27.82 3.50 24.00
C TYR A 453 -27.05 4.31 25.05
N SER A 454 -26.87 3.73 26.23
CA SER A 454 -25.97 4.25 27.25
C SER A 454 -24.71 3.37 27.27
N PRO A 455 -23.52 3.92 26.98
CA PRO A 455 -22.29 3.14 26.97
C PRO A 455 -22.03 2.47 28.33
N ASN A 456 -21.56 1.23 28.30
CA ASN A 456 -21.19 0.48 29.50
C ASN A 456 -19.93 1.09 30.16
N ILE A 457 -20.12 2.08 31.03
CA ILE A 457 -19.07 2.84 31.74
C ILE A 457 -19.25 2.65 33.25
N VAL A 458 -18.23 2.12 33.92
CA VAL A 458 -18.18 1.98 35.38
C VAL A 458 -17.57 3.24 36.00
N LYS A 459 -18.19 3.78 37.07
CA LYS A 459 -17.74 4.98 37.80
C LYS A 459 -17.54 4.67 39.28
N GLU A 460 -16.68 5.45 39.93
CA GLU A 460 -16.41 5.42 41.39
C GLU A 460 -17.59 5.94 42.22
#